data_AF-A0AAP0M8R0-F1
#
_entry.id   AF-A0AAP0M8R0-F1
#
_cell.length_a   1.000
_cell.length_b   1.000
_cell.length_c   1.000
_cell.angle_alpha   90.00
_cell.angle_beta   90.00
_cell.angle_gamma   90.00
#
_symmetry.space_group_name_H-M   'P 1'
#
loop_
_entity.id
_entity.type
_entity.pdbx_description
1 polymer ?
#
loop_
_entity_poly.entity_id
_entity_poly.type
_entity_poly.pdbx_seq_one_letter_code
_entity_poly.pdbx_strand_id
1 'polypeptide(L)'
;MTYFISLFNASFLFLTLYLTLADAATFDIRNNCPYTVWAAAVPGGGRRLDRGQNWPLNVNPGTKAARIWARTNCQFDGAGRGRCQTGDCGGLLQCQAYGSPPNTLAEFALNQFQNLDFIDISNIDGFNVPMEFSSVSGGCNRVIRCTADIVGQCPNELRVPGGCNGPCPVFKTEEHCCNSGKCGPTKFSRFFKERCPDAYSYPKDDATSVFTCPGGTNYKFIKALPISSALLIIISITLTHAAKFDITNNCPDTVWAAAVPGGGKQLDKGQTWTITAEPGTKGGRIWARTKCQFDASGKGKCETGDCNGLLECQGYGAAPNTLAEYALKQFNDMDFIDMSNIDGFNVPMEFSSVSPSCNRVIKCTANILGECPNELKVPGGCNGPCPVFKTDEYCCNSGNCGPTGFSKFFKDRCPDVYSYPKDDATSTFTCPSGTDYKVVFCP
;
A
#
# COMPACT_ATOMS: atom_id res chain seq x y z
N MET A 1 -69.87 14.36 -47.25
CA MET A 1 -69.62 15.73 -46.76
C MET A 1 -68.81 15.61 -45.48
N THR A 2 -67.48 15.67 -45.58
CA THR A 2 -66.62 16.83 -45.19
C THR A 2 -66.28 16.77 -43.68
N TYR A 3 -65.03 16.71 -43.18
CA TYR A 3 -63.68 16.99 -43.71
C TYR A 3 -62.62 16.14 -42.98
N PHE A 4 -61.57 15.77 -43.73
CA PHE A 4 -60.23 15.40 -43.26
C PHE A 4 -59.48 16.66 -42.79
N ILE A 5 -58.82 16.64 -41.62
CA ILE A 5 -57.62 17.48 -41.34
C ILE A 5 -56.62 16.64 -40.52
N SER A 6 -55.38 16.66 -40.99
CA SER A 6 -54.25 15.88 -40.53
C SER A 6 -53.34 16.65 -39.56
N LEU A 7 -52.48 15.88 -38.87
CA LEU A 7 -51.14 16.23 -38.37
C LEU A 7 -51.05 17.31 -37.28
N PHE A 8 -50.57 16.92 -36.10
CA PHE A 8 -49.34 17.49 -35.52
C PHE A 8 -48.85 16.58 -34.37
N ASN A 9 -47.87 15.72 -34.68
CA ASN A 9 -47.06 15.03 -33.69
C ASN A 9 -46.20 16.07 -32.96
N ALA A 10 -46.58 16.46 -31.75
CA ALA A 10 -45.72 17.26 -30.89
C ALA A 10 -44.67 16.34 -30.25
N SER A 11 -43.55 16.13 -30.93
CA SER A 11 -42.33 15.60 -30.29
C SER A 11 -41.79 16.67 -29.33
N PHE A 12 -42.17 16.59 -28.07
CA PHE A 12 -41.51 17.31 -26.98
C PHE A 12 -40.11 16.69 -26.78
N LEU A 13 -39.10 17.30 -27.39
CA LEU A 13 -37.70 17.11 -27.01
C LEU A 13 -37.53 17.76 -25.62
N PHE A 14 -37.78 16.99 -24.56
CA PHE A 14 -37.27 17.33 -23.24
C PHE A 14 -35.76 17.13 -23.27
N LEU A 15 -35.03 18.21 -23.53
CA LEU A 15 -33.61 18.28 -23.18
C LEU A 15 -33.55 18.26 -21.65
N THR A 16 -33.41 17.07 -21.06
CA THR A 16 -33.10 16.93 -19.64
C THR A 16 -31.72 17.51 -19.42
N LEU A 17 -31.68 18.77 -18.99
CA LEU A 17 -30.51 19.31 -18.30
C LEU A 17 -30.30 18.44 -17.05
N TYR A 18 -29.40 17.47 -17.15
CA TYR A 18 -28.86 16.77 -16.00
C TYR A 18 -28.05 17.78 -15.18
N LEU A 19 -28.74 18.49 -14.28
CA LEU A 19 -28.08 19.15 -13.16
C LEU A 19 -27.52 18.05 -12.27
N THR A 20 -26.24 17.71 -12.45
CA THR A 20 -25.51 16.88 -11.50
C THR A 20 -25.39 17.68 -10.20
N LEU A 21 -26.32 17.48 -9.26
CA LEU A 21 -26.15 17.92 -7.89
C LEU A 21 -24.97 17.12 -7.33
N ALA A 22 -23.82 17.76 -7.17
CA ALA A 22 -22.68 17.16 -6.50
C ALA A 22 -22.97 17.15 -5.01
N ASP A 23 -23.15 15.96 -4.43
CA ASP A 23 -23.38 15.80 -3.00
C ASP A 23 -22.11 16.12 -2.20
N ALA A 24 -22.30 16.66 -0.99
CA ALA A 24 -21.21 16.91 -0.05
C ALA A 24 -20.63 15.59 0.47
N ALA A 25 -19.31 15.50 0.56
CA ALA A 25 -18.65 14.35 1.16
C ALA A 25 -18.77 14.41 2.69
N THR A 26 -19.13 13.28 3.29
CA THR A 26 -19.16 13.13 4.75
C THR A 26 -17.88 12.44 5.24
N PHE A 27 -17.22 13.05 6.21
CA PHE A 27 -16.06 12.50 6.91
C PHE A 27 -16.46 12.12 8.34
N ASP A 28 -16.44 10.83 8.65
CA ASP A 28 -16.65 10.35 10.03
C ASP A 28 -15.31 10.26 10.77
N ILE A 29 -15.00 11.28 11.56
CA ILE A 29 -13.74 11.40 12.29
C ILE A 29 -13.88 10.71 13.65
N ARG A 30 -13.15 9.61 13.87
CA ARG A 30 -13.30 8.78 15.08
C ARG A 30 -12.03 8.69 15.91
N ASN A 31 -12.16 8.88 17.22
CA ASN A 31 -11.06 8.67 18.15
C ASN A 31 -11.07 7.24 18.73
N ASN A 32 -10.17 6.39 18.25
CA ASN A 32 -9.92 5.07 18.83
C ASN A 32 -8.65 5.03 19.70
N CYS A 33 -8.03 6.19 19.99
CA CYS A 33 -6.91 6.27 20.93
C CYS A 33 -7.37 5.88 22.34
N PRO A 34 -6.47 5.31 23.17
CA PRO A 34 -6.72 5.11 24.59
C PRO A 34 -6.69 6.43 25.41
N TYR A 35 -6.64 7.57 24.73
CA TYR A 35 -6.58 8.91 25.30
C TYR A 35 -7.44 9.87 24.49
N THR A 36 -7.84 10.98 25.10
CA THR A 36 -8.56 12.06 24.42
C THR A 36 -7.70 12.69 23.34
N VAL A 37 -8.31 12.97 22.18
CA VAL A 37 -7.74 13.81 21.13
C VAL A 37 -8.66 14.99 20.87
N TRP A 38 -8.11 16.07 20.34
CA TRP A 38 -8.88 17.18 19.82
C TRP A 38 -8.77 17.16 18.31
N ALA A 39 -9.76 16.55 17.66
CA ALA A 39 -9.84 16.55 16.21
C ALA A 39 -9.89 18.00 15.69
N ALA A 40 -9.28 18.20 14.54
CA ALA A 40 -9.20 19.48 13.86
C ALA A 40 -9.39 19.28 12.37
N ALA A 41 -10.04 20.24 11.73
CA ALA A 41 -10.29 20.24 10.30
C ALA A 41 -10.27 21.67 9.75
N VAL A 42 -9.65 21.84 8.58
CA VAL A 42 -9.78 23.06 7.77
C VAL A 42 -10.15 22.63 6.36
N PRO A 43 -11.37 22.94 5.87
CA PRO A 43 -12.47 23.55 6.62
C PRO A 43 -13.09 22.58 7.66
N GLY A 44 -13.73 23.13 8.70
CA GLY A 44 -14.57 22.34 9.62
C GLY A 44 -14.47 22.74 11.10
N GLY A 45 -13.34 23.28 11.55
CA GLY A 45 -13.14 23.68 12.94
C GLY A 45 -12.44 22.61 13.77
N GLY A 46 -12.99 22.28 14.94
CA GLY A 46 -12.41 21.22 15.78
C GLY A 46 -13.31 20.76 16.91
N ARG A 47 -13.03 19.56 17.42
CA ARG A 47 -13.88 18.90 18.43
C ARG A 47 -13.04 18.04 19.36
N ARG A 48 -13.31 18.14 20.67
CA ARG A 48 -12.78 17.20 21.66
C ARG A 48 -13.46 15.85 21.46
N LEU A 49 -12.68 14.80 21.30
CA LEU A 49 -13.14 13.42 21.15
C LEU A 49 -12.47 12.54 22.20
N ASP A 50 -13.25 12.02 23.15
CA ASP A 50 -12.82 10.92 24.00
C ASP A 50 -12.77 9.61 23.23
N ARG A 51 -12.19 8.56 23.85
CA ARG A 51 -12.13 7.23 23.25
C ARG A 51 -13.53 6.76 22.84
N GLY A 52 -13.65 6.29 21.60
CA GLY A 52 -14.88 5.80 20.99
C GLY A 52 -15.81 6.89 20.47
N GLN A 53 -15.54 8.16 20.72
CA GLN A 53 -16.36 9.26 20.20
C GLN A 53 -16.02 9.56 18.73
N ASN A 54 -17.00 10.14 18.04
CA ASN A 54 -16.88 10.54 16.64
C ASN A 54 -17.35 11.96 16.37
N TRP A 55 -16.99 12.45 15.19
CA TRP A 55 -17.42 13.71 14.63
C TRP A 55 -17.70 13.53 13.14
N PRO A 56 -18.98 13.49 12.73
CA PRO A 56 -19.33 13.60 11.32
C PRO A 56 -19.13 15.04 10.86
N LEU A 57 -18.34 15.22 9.81
CA LEU A 57 -18.05 16.50 9.18
C LEU A 57 -18.44 16.44 7.71
N ASN A 58 -19.34 17.33 7.29
CA ASN A 58 -19.70 17.47 5.89
C ASN A 58 -18.81 18.51 5.23
N VAL A 59 -18.24 18.17 4.07
CA VAL A 59 -17.39 19.06 3.30
C VAL A 59 -17.91 19.17 1.89
N ASN A 60 -18.07 20.40 1.43
CA ASN A 60 -18.66 20.68 0.12
C ASN A 60 -17.76 20.19 -1.03
N PRO A 61 -18.33 19.72 -2.15
CA PRO A 61 -17.56 19.39 -3.34
C PRO A 61 -16.80 20.62 -3.84
N GLY A 62 -15.65 20.40 -4.47
CA GLY A 62 -14.77 21.47 -4.96
C GLY A 62 -13.79 22.01 -3.91
N THR A 63 -13.94 21.64 -2.63
CA THR A 63 -13.00 22.02 -1.57
C THR A 63 -11.57 21.55 -1.92
N LYS A 64 -10.57 22.41 -1.70
CA LYS A 64 -9.15 22.15 -2.00
C LYS A 64 -8.30 22.44 -0.79
N ALA A 65 -7.09 21.86 -0.76
CA ALA A 65 -6.12 22.05 0.32
C ALA A 65 -6.75 21.84 1.70
N ALA A 66 -7.64 20.85 1.81
CA ALA A 66 -8.30 20.56 3.07
C ALA A 66 -7.43 19.62 3.91
N ARG A 67 -7.48 19.81 5.22
CA ARG A 67 -6.72 19.01 6.17
C ARG A 67 -7.60 18.58 7.33
N ILE A 68 -7.45 17.33 7.75
CA ILE A 68 -7.96 16.80 9.02
C ILE A 68 -6.79 16.22 9.81
N TRP A 69 -6.70 16.53 11.09
CA TRP A 69 -5.63 16.03 11.96
C TRP A 69 -6.07 15.88 13.42
N ALA A 70 -5.30 15.11 14.18
CA ALA A 70 -5.47 14.97 15.61
C ALA A 70 -4.50 15.88 16.38
N ARG A 71 -5.00 16.48 17.46
CA ARG A 71 -4.21 17.27 18.41
C ARG A 71 -4.17 16.56 19.75
N THR A 72 -3.02 16.62 20.43
CA THR A 72 -2.81 15.92 21.70
C THR A 72 -2.51 16.89 22.84
N ASN A 73 -2.85 16.45 24.05
CA ASN A 73 -2.60 17.14 25.30
C ASN A 73 -3.01 18.64 25.24
N CYS A 74 -4.27 18.87 24.88
CA CYS A 74 -4.81 20.22 24.76
C CYS A 74 -5.51 20.67 26.04
N GLN A 75 -5.46 21.97 26.30
CA GLN A 75 -6.25 22.63 27.32
C GLN A 75 -6.91 23.85 26.68
N PHE A 76 -8.22 23.99 26.84
CA PHE A 76 -9.01 25.12 26.34
C PHE A 76 -9.89 25.66 27.46
N ASP A 77 -10.08 26.97 27.49
CA ASP A 77 -11.06 27.64 28.34
C ASP A 77 -12.50 27.45 27.79
N GLY A 78 -13.49 28.00 28.50
CA GLY A 78 -14.90 27.93 28.09
C GLY A 78 -15.23 28.65 26.78
N ALA A 79 -14.34 29.52 26.29
CA ALA A 79 -14.46 30.18 24.98
C ALA A 79 -13.75 29.38 23.87
N GLY A 80 -13.14 28.24 24.20
CA GLY A 80 -12.40 27.42 23.26
C GLY A 80 -11.02 27.98 22.92
N ARG A 81 -10.42 28.81 23.78
CA ARG A 81 -9.06 29.34 23.61
C ARG A 81 -8.08 28.65 24.56
N GLY A 82 -6.88 28.39 24.10
CA GLY A 82 -5.89 27.66 24.89
C GLY A 82 -4.74 27.17 24.05
N ARG A 83 -4.28 25.94 24.27
CA ARG A 83 -3.12 25.37 23.57
C ARG A 83 -3.15 23.85 23.53
N CYS A 84 -2.65 23.29 22.43
CA CYS A 84 -2.29 21.88 22.29
C CYS A 84 -0.77 21.68 22.31
N GLN A 85 -0.32 20.51 22.77
CA GLN A 85 1.08 20.11 22.68
C GLN A 85 1.50 19.82 21.23
N THR A 86 0.65 19.14 20.46
CA THR A 86 0.86 18.84 19.04
C THR A 86 -0.31 19.29 18.19
N GLY A 87 -0.04 19.76 16.97
CA GLY A 87 -1.09 20.15 16.01
C GLY A 87 -1.88 21.41 16.37
N ASP A 88 -1.37 22.26 17.26
CA ASP A 88 -2.07 23.47 17.69
C ASP A 88 -2.32 24.45 16.54
N CYS A 89 -3.55 24.95 16.41
CA CYS A 89 -4.00 25.80 15.30
C CYS A 89 -4.21 27.26 15.73
N GLY A 90 -3.21 27.83 16.40
CA GLY A 90 -3.26 29.21 16.90
C GLY A 90 -4.03 29.36 18.20
N GLY A 91 -4.02 28.31 19.03
CA GLY A 91 -4.66 28.29 20.34
C GLY A 91 -6.18 28.21 20.32
N LEU A 92 -6.78 27.75 19.22
CA LEU A 92 -8.23 27.66 19.06
C LEU A 92 -8.72 26.21 19.08
N LEU A 93 -9.81 25.93 19.78
CA LEU A 93 -10.52 24.66 19.68
C LEU A 93 -11.10 24.49 18.28
N GLN A 94 -11.75 25.54 17.76
CA GLN A 94 -12.30 25.62 16.41
C GLN A 94 -11.23 26.16 15.45
N CYS A 95 -10.49 25.27 14.79
CA CYS A 95 -9.40 25.67 13.90
C CYS A 95 -9.89 26.49 12.70
N GLN A 96 -9.19 27.60 12.43
CA GLN A 96 -9.37 28.45 11.24
C GLN A 96 -8.12 28.48 10.36
N ALA A 97 -7.05 27.86 10.83
CA ALA A 97 -5.76 27.73 10.16
C ALA A 97 -5.21 26.31 10.39
N TYR A 98 -4.21 25.93 9.61
CA TYR A 98 -3.53 24.64 9.79
C TYR A 98 -2.81 24.57 11.14
N GLY A 99 -2.65 23.35 11.64
CA GLY A 99 -1.97 23.09 12.91
C GLY A 99 -0.46 23.16 12.79
N SER A 100 0.19 23.53 13.89
CA SER A 100 1.64 23.54 14.03
C SER A 100 2.21 22.11 14.09
N PRO A 101 3.31 21.82 13.37
CA PRO A 101 4.05 20.55 13.47
C PRO A 101 4.43 20.16 14.91
N PRO A 102 4.48 18.85 15.26
CA PRO A 102 4.13 17.72 14.40
C PRO A 102 2.64 17.38 14.43
N ASN A 103 2.09 17.07 13.28
CA ASN A 103 0.73 16.57 13.13
C ASN A 103 0.64 15.61 11.94
N THR A 104 0.17 14.39 12.20
CA THR A 104 -0.18 13.46 11.12
C THR A 104 -1.38 14.03 10.38
N LEU A 105 -1.25 14.29 9.09
CA LEU A 105 -2.29 14.93 8.29
C LEU A 105 -3.03 13.91 7.44
N ALA A 106 -4.33 14.08 7.34
CA ALA A 106 -5.08 13.65 6.17
C ALA A 106 -5.34 14.86 5.30
N GLU A 107 -4.85 14.84 4.07
CA GLU A 107 -5.05 15.91 3.10
C GLU A 107 -6.02 15.46 2.02
N PHE A 108 -6.86 16.39 1.55
CA PHE A 108 -7.81 16.08 0.50
C PHE A 108 -8.23 17.29 -0.34
N ALA A 109 -8.63 17.00 -1.57
CA ALA A 109 -9.28 17.93 -2.49
C ALA A 109 -10.43 17.20 -3.21
N LEU A 110 -11.66 17.69 -3.05
CA LEU A 110 -12.88 16.98 -3.47
C LEU A 110 -13.38 17.44 -4.82
N ASN A 111 -13.84 16.52 -5.67
CA ASN A 111 -14.43 16.80 -6.98
C ASN A 111 -13.52 17.72 -7.85
N GLN A 112 -12.28 17.29 -8.05
CA GLN A 112 -11.26 18.00 -8.82
C GLN A 112 -11.27 17.54 -10.29
N PHE A 113 -10.09 17.30 -10.87
CA PHE A 113 -9.97 16.85 -12.25
C PHE A 113 -10.74 15.53 -12.47
N GLN A 114 -11.50 15.46 -13.56
CA GLN A 114 -12.32 14.29 -13.93
C GLN A 114 -13.30 13.81 -12.84
N ASN A 115 -13.83 14.74 -12.04
CA ASN A 115 -14.73 14.43 -10.91
C ASN A 115 -14.10 13.44 -9.92
N LEU A 116 -12.78 13.53 -9.71
CA LEU A 116 -12.07 12.72 -8.73
C LEU A 116 -11.77 13.53 -7.48
N ASP A 117 -11.94 12.89 -6.33
CA ASP A 117 -11.35 13.31 -5.08
C ASP A 117 -9.89 12.88 -5.06
N PHE A 118 -8.99 13.75 -4.61
CA PHE A 118 -7.59 13.44 -4.33
C PHE A 118 -7.41 13.42 -2.82
N ILE A 119 -6.84 12.34 -2.29
CA ILE A 119 -6.71 12.09 -0.86
C ILE A 119 -5.34 11.49 -0.54
N ASP A 120 -4.81 11.82 0.64
CA ASP A 120 -3.55 11.29 1.13
C ASP A 120 -3.43 11.38 2.66
N ILE A 121 -2.47 10.63 3.20
CA ILE A 121 -1.90 10.89 4.53
C ILE A 121 -0.53 11.54 4.32
N SER A 122 -0.20 12.54 5.11
CA SER A 122 1.07 13.27 5.00
C SER A 122 1.78 13.38 6.34
N ASN A 123 3.06 12.97 6.32
CA ASN A 123 4.01 13.11 7.41
C ASN A 123 5.07 14.19 7.11
N ILE A 124 4.85 15.02 6.08
CA ILE A 124 5.76 16.13 5.73
C ILE A 124 5.87 17.11 6.90
N ASP A 125 4.73 17.40 7.54
CA ASP A 125 4.64 18.23 8.74
C ASP A 125 4.91 17.43 10.03
N GLY A 126 5.27 16.14 9.91
CA GLY A 126 5.58 15.25 11.02
C GLY A 126 4.43 14.31 11.41
N PHE A 127 4.62 13.61 12.52
CA PHE A 127 3.73 12.58 13.01
C PHE A 127 3.49 12.75 14.51
N ASN A 128 2.24 12.61 14.93
CA ASN A 128 1.89 12.63 16.36
C ASN A 128 0.95 11.48 16.74
N VAL A 129 -0.06 11.18 15.92
CA VAL A 129 -1.07 10.16 16.18
C VAL A 129 -1.19 9.23 14.98
N PRO A 130 -1.21 7.89 15.19
CA PRO A 130 -1.52 6.93 14.14
C PRO A 130 -2.86 7.22 13.46
N MET A 131 -2.89 7.13 12.12
CA MET A 131 -4.05 7.48 11.32
C MET A 131 -4.35 6.43 10.26
N GLU A 132 -5.64 6.10 10.12
CA GLU A 132 -6.24 5.47 8.95
C GLU A 132 -7.17 6.49 8.30
N PHE A 133 -7.06 6.65 6.98
CA PHE A 133 -7.96 7.43 6.14
C PHE A 133 -8.54 6.48 5.08
N SER A 134 -9.83 6.20 5.21
CA SER A 134 -10.51 5.18 4.38
C SER A 134 -11.76 5.74 3.72
N SER A 135 -12.01 5.40 2.46
CA SER A 135 -13.31 5.61 1.83
C SER A 135 -14.33 4.59 2.34
N VAL A 136 -15.60 4.98 2.34
CA VAL A 136 -16.72 4.14 2.82
C VAL A 136 -17.92 4.11 1.87
N SER A 137 -17.88 4.86 0.77
CA SER A 137 -18.94 4.87 -0.25
C SER A 137 -18.38 5.19 -1.65
N GLY A 138 -19.25 5.50 -2.61
CA GLY A 138 -18.85 6.01 -3.92
C GLY A 138 -18.16 4.99 -4.83
N GLY A 139 -18.25 3.69 -4.51
CA GLY A 139 -17.51 2.64 -5.21
C GLY A 139 -16.00 2.71 -4.98
N CYS A 140 -15.52 3.50 -4.02
CA CYS A 140 -14.12 3.57 -3.65
C CYS A 140 -13.84 2.67 -2.43
N ASN A 141 -12.86 1.78 -2.55
CA ASN A 141 -12.40 0.89 -1.47
C ASN A 141 -10.97 1.24 -1.02
N ARG A 142 -10.64 2.54 -1.00
CA ARG A 142 -9.32 3.03 -0.62
C ARG A 142 -9.16 3.04 0.90
N VAL A 143 -8.04 2.48 1.38
CA VAL A 143 -7.60 2.54 2.78
C VAL A 143 -6.14 2.99 2.78
N ILE A 144 -5.85 4.08 3.50
CA ILE A 144 -4.52 4.66 3.65
C ILE A 144 -4.16 4.58 5.13
N ARG A 145 -2.99 4.04 5.48
CA ARG A 145 -2.60 3.83 6.88
C ARG A 145 -1.21 4.36 7.16
N CYS A 146 -1.08 5.04 8.29
CA CYS A 146 0.19 5.32 8.93
C CYS A 146 0.07 5.00 10.42
N THR A 147 0.44 3.76 10.78
CA THR A 147 0.11 3.17 12.09
C THR A 147 1.31 2.65 12.86
N ALA A 148 2.50 2.74 12.29
CA ALA A 148 3.74 2.38 12.96
C ALA A 148 3.99 3.24 14.21
N ASP A 149 4.81 2.73 15.13
CA ASP A 149 5.29 3.47 16.29
C ASP A 149 6.38 4.49 15.91
N ILE A 150 5.98 5.52 15.15
CA ILE A 150 6.90 6.58 14.72
C ILE A 150 7.36 7.42 15.92
N VAL A 151 6.51 7.65 16.92
CA VAL A 151 6.88 8.45 18.10
C VAL A 151 7.96 7.73 18.92
N GLY A 152 7.80 6.43 19.19
CA GLY A 152 8.79 5.64 19.91
C GLY A 152 10.11 5.46 19.15
N GLN A 153 10.03 5.34 17.82
CA GLN A 153 11.19 5.11 16.95
C GLN A 153 11.79 6.39 16.36
N CYS A 154 11.28 7.57 16.73
CA CYS A 154 11.67 8.83 16.11
C CYS A 154 13.18 9.09 16.23
N PRO A 155 13.88 9.43 15.14
CA PRO A 155 15.28 9.87 15.18
C PRO A 155 15.46 11.04 16.15
N ASN A 156 16.59 11.08 16.85
CA ASN A 156 16.84 12.08 17.88
C ASN A 156 16.76 13.51 17.32
N GLU A 157 17.17 13.71 16.07
CA GLU A 157 17.17 14.99 15.37
C GLU A 157 15.75 15.54 15.11
N LEU A 158 14.74 14.67 15.10
CA LEU A 158 13.35 15.03 14.80
C LEU A 158 12.42 14.90 16.02
N ARG A 159 12.92 14.33 17.12
CA ARG A 159 12.13 13.99 18.29
C ARG A 159 11.69 15.23 19.04
N VAL A 160 10.39 15.31 19.33
CA VAL A 160 9.79 16.36 20.17
C VAL A 160 8.79 15.76 21.14
N PRO A 161 8.42 16.46 22.23
CA PRO A 161 7.42 15.97 23.15
C PRO A 161 6.09 15.66 22.44
N GLY A 162 5.66 14.40 22.47
CA GLY A 162 4.37 13.96 21.92
C GLY A 162 4.35 13.69 20.41
N GLY A 163 5.50 13.76 19.72
CA GLY A 163 5.55 13.50 18.29
C GLY A 163 6.95 13.38 17.69
N CYS A 164 6.99 13.26 16.37
CA CYS A 164 8.18 13.24 15.55
C CYS A 164 8.03 14.29 14.44
N ASN A 165 8.86 15.33 14.43
CA ASN A 165 8.77 16.36 13.40
C ASN A 165 9.14 15.81 12.02
N GLY A 166 8.53 16.38 10.99
CA GLY A 166 9.03 16.20 9.63
C GLY A 166 10.37 16.93 9.44
N PRO A 167 11.21 16.48 8.49
CA PRO A 167 12.51 17.10 8.27
C PRO A 167 12.41 18.53 7.73
N CYS A 168 11.40 18.86 6.91
CA CYS A 168 11.25 20.22 6.38
C CYS A 168 11.01 21.27 7.50
N PRO A 169 10.03 21.08 8.41
CA PRO A 169 9.84 21.99 9.55
C PRO A 169 11.09 22.21 10.41
N VAL A 170 11.95 21.19 10.56
CA VAL A 170 13.15 21.24 11.40
C VAL A 170 14.30 21.95 10.71
N PHE A 171 14.69 21.46 9.53
CA PHE A 171 15.93 21.88 8.87
C PHE A 171 15.72 23.09 7.95
N LYS A 172 14.51 23.24 7.38
CA LYS A 172 14.14 24.35 6.47
C LYS A 172 15.09 24.51 5.28
N THR A 173 15.68 23.41 4.81
CA THR A 173 16.59 23.39 3.66
C THR A 173 15.85 22.99 2.39
N GLU A 174 16.39 23.36 1.23
CA GLU A 174 15.87 22.91 -0.07
C GLU A 174 15.81 21.38 -0.19
N GLU A 175 16.79 20.67 0.39
CA GLU A 175 16.84 19.21 0.41
C GLU A 175 15.57 18.59 1.03
N HIS A 176 15.03 19.21 2.08
CA HIS A 176 13.88 18.67 2.81
C HIS A 176 12.54 19.33 2.43
N CYS A 177 12.55 20.60 1.99
CA CYS A 177 11.35 21.38 1.71
C CYS A 177 11.00 21.50 0.22
N CYS A 178 11.93 21.21 -0.69
CA CYS A 178 11.67 21.13 -2.12
C CYS A 178 11.09 22.40 -2.78
N ASN A 179 11.41 23.61 -2.28
CA ASN A 179 10.78 24.83 -2.80
C ASN A 179 11.15 25.12 -4.26
N SER A 180 12.37 24.77 -4.67
CA SER A 180 12.88 24.87 -6.04
C SER A 180 12.39 23.76 -6.99
N GLY A 181 11.60 22.79 -6.49
CA GLY A 181 10.95 21.75 -7.29
C GLY A 181 11.78 20.49 -7.57
N LYS A 182 13.10 20.50 -7.34
CA LYS A 182 13.97 19.32 -7.43
C LYS A 182 14.30 18.79 -6.04
N CYS A 183 13.74 17.65 -5.67
CA CYS A 183 14.12 16.94 -4.46
C CYS A 183 13.77 15.45 -4.57
N GLY A 184 14.36 14.65 -3.67
CA GLY A 184 14.11 13.22 -3.59
C GLY A 184 14.13 12.74 -2.14
N PRO A 185 14.00 11.43 -1.92
CA PRO A 185 14.02 10.87 -0.59
C PRO A 185 15.37 11.08 0.12
N THR A 186 15.30 11.49 1.39
CA THR A 186 16.43 11.74 2.28
C THR A 186 16.49 10.65 3.35
N LYS A 187 17.56 10.62 4.17
CA LYS A 187 17.64 9.73 5.34
C LYS A 187 16.38 9.86 6.23
N PHE A 188 15.93 11.10 6.46
CA PHE A 188 14.82 11.38 7.36
C PHE A 188 13.45 11.09 6.73
N SER A 189 13.23 11.38 5.44
CA SER A 189 11.96 11.01 4.80
C SER A 189 11.83 9.50 4.62
N ARG A 190 12.93 8.77 4.30
CA ARG A 190 12.91 7.29 4.27
C ARG A 190 12.49 6.67 5.59
N PHE A 191 12.89 7.24 6.73
CA PHE A 191 12.43 6.77 8.05
C PHE A 191 10.89 6.75 8.16
N PHE A 192 10.20 7.81 7.70
CA PHE A 192 8.74 7.86 7.66
C PHE A 192 8.18 6.92 6.59
N LYS A 193 8.77 6.87 5.39
CA LYS A 193 8.26 6.10 4.27
C LYS A 193 8.31 4.59 4.49
N GLU A 194 9.39 4.09 5.07
CA GLU A 194 9.53 2.67 5.42
C GLU A 194 8.48 2.22 6.45
N ARG A 195 8.01 3.13 7.30
CA ARG A 195 7.04 2.87 8.38
C ARG A 195 5.59 3.14 7.97
N CYS A 196 5.40 4.04 7.01
CA CYS A 196 4.12 4.41 6.44
C CYS A 196 4.24 4.51 4.92
N PRO A 197 4.26 3.36 4.21
CA PRO A 197 4.50 3.32 2.77
C PRO A 197 3.48 4.09 1.94
N ASP A 198 2.24 4.21 2.44
CA ASP A 198 1.17 4.93 1.75
C ASP A 198 1.16 6.45 2.03
N ALA A 199 1.99 6.95 2.94
CA ALA A 199 1.97 8.37 3.34
C ALA A 199 3.05 9.18 2.61
N TYR A 200 2.77 10.47 2.38
CA TYR A 200 3.80 11.42 1.95
C TYR A 200 4.87 11.52 3.03
N SER A 201 6.12 11.28 2.63
CA SER A 201 7.28 11.41 3.50
C SER A 201 8.14 12.64 3.18
N TYR A 202 7.97 13.22 2.00
CA TYR A 202 8.58 14.48 1.54
C TYR A 202 7.69 15.14 0.46
N PRO A 203 7.85 16.44 0.15
CA PRO A 203 6.93 17.20 -0.70
C PRO A 203 6.73 16.74 -2.16
N LYS A 204 7.56 15.83 -2.67
CA LYS A 204 7.49 15.30 -4.04
C LYS A 204 7.33 13.77 -4.07
N ASP A 205 6.74 13.21 -3.03
CA ASP A 205 6.46 11.78 -2.86
C ASP A 205 5.14 11.35 -3.54
N ASP A 206 4.77 12.01 -4.64
CA ASP A 206 3.43 11.86 -5.25
C ASP A 206 3.17 10.43 -5.74
N ALA A 207 4.18 9.81 -6.37
CA ALA A 207 4.06 8.53 -7.09
C ALA A 207 3.50 7.37 -6.24
N THR A 208 3.63 7.45 -4.91
CA THR A 208 3.21 6.38 -3.98
C THR A 208 2.27 6.86 -2.88
N SER A 209 1.92 8.15 -2.85
CA SER A 209 1.26 8.77 -1.69
C SER A 209 -0.02 9.52 -2.03
N VAL A 210 -0.27 9.86 -3.30
CA VAL A 210 -1.53 10.46 -3.73
C VAL A 210 -2.48 9.40 -4.24
N PHE A 211 -3.74 9.49 -3.81
CA PHE A 211 -4.75 8.53 -4.15
C PHE A 211 -6.04 9.20 -4.58
N THR A 212 -6.82 8.49 -5.39
CA THR A 212 -8.07 9.04 -5.93
C THR A 212 -9.28 8.17 -5.61
N CYS A 213 -10.41 8.83 -5.42
CA CYS A 213 -11.75 8.22 -5.35
C CYS A 213 -12.71 9.00 -6.26
N PRO A 214 -13.85 8.41 -6.70
CA PRO A 214 -14.88 9.16 -7.39
C PRO A 214 -15.45 10.29 -6.52
N GLY A 215 -15.80 11.41 -7.13
CA GLY A 215 -16.41 12.55 -6.45
C GLY A 215 -17.71 12.17 -5.75
N GLY A 216 -17.91 12.72 -4.55
CA GLY A 216 -19.04 12.36 -3.69
C GLY A 216 -18.80 11.10 -2.84
N THR A 217 -17.57 10.58 -2.81
CA THR A 217 -17.17 9.53 -1.88
C THR A 217 -17.20 10.05 -0.44
N ASN A 218 -17.72 9.24 0.48
CA ASN A 218 -17.65 9.49 1.92
C ASN A 218 -16.44 8.78 2.50
N TYR A 219 -15.95 9.29 3.63
CA TYR A 219 -14.72 8.83 4.25
C TYR A 219 -14.86 8.63 5.76
N LYS A 220 -13.96 7.84 6.33
CA LYS A 220 -13.79 7.67 7.77
C LYS A 220 -12.32 7.88 8.16
N PHE A 221 -12.11 8.50 9.31
CA PHE A 221 -10.81 8.53 9.98
C PHE A 221 -10.86 7.70 11.23
N ILE A 222 -9.92 6.76 11.35
CA ILE A 222 -9.83 5.87 12.49
C ILE A 222 -8.38 5.84 12.94
N LYS A 223 -8.11 5.92 14.25
CA LYS A 223 -6.83 5.39 14.74
C LYS A 223 -6.87 3.87 14.58
N ALA A 224 -6.03 3.31 13.70
CA ALA A 224 -5.76 1.89 13.74
C ALA A 224 -4.90 1.58 14.98
N LEU A 225 -5.43 0.77 15.89
CA LEU A 225 -4.65 0.22 16.99
C LEU A 225 -3.53 -0.65 16.38
N PRO A 226 -2.31 -0.67 16.94
CA PRO A 226 -1.43 -1.78 16.68
C PRO A 226 -2.20 -3.05 17.10
N ILE A 227 -2.25 -4.03 16.21
CA ILE A 227 -3.03 -5.25 16.42
C ILE A 227 -2.39 -6.03 17.57
N SER A 228 -2.84 -5.77 18.80
CA SER A 228 -2.62 -6.64 19.96
C SER A 228 -3.93 -7.35 20.23
N SER A 229 -3.96 -8.63 19.92
CA SER A 229 -5.07 -9.56 20.04
C SER A 229 -5.78 -9.48 21.39
N ALA A 230 -7.08 -9.17 21.38
CA ALA A 230 -8.17 -9.74 22.22
C ALA A 230 -9.34 -8.75 22.44
N LEU A 231 -10.51 -9.02 21.83
CA LEU A 231 -11.80 -9.33 22.50
C LEU A 231 -12.99 -9.04 21.55
N LEU A 232 -13.91 -10.02 21.49
CA LEU A 232 -15.09 -10.09 20.62
C LEU A 232 -16.04 -8.88 20.74
N ILE A 233 -16.43 -8.32 19.60
CA ILE A 233 -17.70 -7.60 19.41
C ILE A 233 -18.47 -8.36 18.33
N ILE A 234 -19.68 -8.80 18.66
CA ILE A 234 -20.61 -9.44 17.73
C ILE A 234 -21.12 -8.36 16.78
N ILE A 235 -20.40 -8.15 15.69
CA ILE A 235 -20.84 -7.45 14.49
C ILE A 235 -21.28 -8.54 13.51
N SER A 236 -22.32 -8.31 12.72
CA SER A 236 -22.66 -9.20 11.61
C SER A 236 -21.52 -9.16 10.57
N ILE A 237 -20.49 -9.99 10.78
CA ILE A 237 -19.31 -10.12 9.91
C ILE A 237 -19.77 -10.86 8.66
N THR A 238 -19.79 -10.18 7.52
CA THR A 238 -19.55 -10.91 6.26
C THR A 238 -18.15 -11.47 6.38
N LEU A 239 -18.01 -12.79 6.58
CA LEU A 239 -16.71 -13.47 6.68
C LEU A 239 -15.92 -13.18 5.40
N THR A 240 -15.01 -12.21 5.44
CA THR A 240 -14.01 -12.01 4.40
C THR A 240 -12.96 -13.09 4.62
N HIS A 241 -12.98 -14.14 3.80
CA HIS A 241 -12.02 -15.23 3.89
C HIS A 241 -10.62 -14.71 3.50
N ALA A 242 -9.64 -14.88 4.40
CA ALA A 242 -8.24 -14.70 4.07
C ALA A 242 -7.84 -15.73 3.01
N ALA A 243 -7.07 -15.30 2.00
CA ALA A 243 -6.62 -16.22 0.97
C ALA A 243 -5.58 -17.17 1.56
N LYS A 244 -5.76 -18.46 1.31
CA LYS A 244 -4.83 -19.52 1.70
C LYS A 244 -3.81 -19.73 0.58
N PHE A 245 -2.55 -19.86 0.95
CA PHE A 245 -1.48 -20.27 0.06
C PHE A 245 -0.89 -21.59 0.56
N ASP A 246 -1.09 -22.65 -0.21
CA ASP A 246 -0.47 -23.94 0.05
C ASP A 246 0.86 -24.04 -0.71
N ILE A 247 1.95 -23.94 0.05
CA ILE A 247 3.32 -23.97 -0.46
C ILE A 247 3.85 -25.39 -0.35
N THR A 248 4.30 -25.97 -1.45
CA THR A 248 4.78 -27.36 -1.50
C THR A 248 6.20 -27.40 -2.06
N ASN A 249 7.09 -28.13 -1.39
CA ASN A 249 8.38 -28.48 -1.98
C ASN A 249 8.27 -29.82 -2.73
N ASN A 250 8.34 -29.80 -4.06
CA ASN A 250 8.46 -31.00 -4.89
C ASN A 250 9.88 -31.19 -5.46
N CYS A 251 10.82 -30.33 -5.07
CA CYS A 251 12.22 -30.46 -5.45
C CYS A 251 12.84 -31.73 -4.84
N PRO A 252 13.87 -32.31 -5.47
CA PRO A 252 14.61 -33.44 -4.89
C PRO A 252 15.34 -33.05 -3.60
N ASP A 253 15.75 -31.78 -3.49
CA ASP A 253 16.48 -31.23 -2.35
C ASP A 253 15.58 -30.43 -1.40
N THR A 254 16.03 -30.29 -0.15
CA THR A 254 15.40 -29.40 0.83
C THR A 254 15.46 -27.94 0.37
N VAL A 255 14.34 -27.23 0.54
CA VAL A 255 14.26 -25.78 0.34
C VAL A 255 13.79 -25.11 1.62
N TRP A 256 14.15 -23.85 1.79
CA TRP A 256 13.61 -23.02 2.86
C TRP A 256 12.62 -22.04 2.24
N ALA A 257 11.34 -22.42 2.25
CA ALA A 257 10.26 -21.56 1.81
C ALA A 257 10.30 -20.24 2.60
N ALA A 258 9.98 -19.14 1.92
CA ALA A 258 9.94 -17.81 2.48
C ALA A 258 8.71 -17.08 1.96
N ALA A 259 8.12 -16.25 2.81
CA ALA A 259 7.00 -15.42 2.45
C ALA A 259 7.00 -14.09 3.21
N VAL A 260 6.62 -13.02 2.54
CA VAL A 260 6.36 -11.72 3.17
C VAL A 260 5.01 -11.21 2.64
N PRO A 261 3.98 -11.10 3.48
CA PRO A 261 3.92 -11.62 4.86
C PRO A 261 3.94 -13.16 4.89
N GLY A 262 4.41 -13.75 5.99
CA GLY A 262 4.31 -15.19 6.25
C GLY A 262 5.47 -15.79 7.05
N GLY A 263 6.69 -15.26 6.90
CA GLY A 263 7.88 -15.78 7.58
C GLY A 263 8.67 -16.75 6.71
N GLY A 264 9.07 -17.90 7.25
CA GLY A 264 9.74 -18.92 6.46
C GLY A 264 9.88 -20.27 7.16
N LYS A 265 9.89 -21.35 6.36
CA LYS A 265 9.87 -22.72 6.86
C LYS A 265 10.79 -23.62 6.04
N GLN A 266 11.56 -24.48 6.71
CA GLN A 266 12.28 -25.56 6.04
C GLN A 266 11.27 -26.60 5.53
N LEU A 267 11.39 -26.96 4.27
CA LEU A 267 10.57 -27.98 3.61
C LEU A 267 11.48 -29.00 2.92
N ASP A 268 11.49 -30.22 3.43
CA ASP A 268 12.02 -31.38 2.72
C ASP A 268 11.09 -31.78 1.57
N LYS A 269 11.55 -32.68 0.69
CA LYS A 269 10.75 -33.16 -0.45
C LYS A 269 9.38 -33.68 0.02
N GLY A 270 8.32 -33.19 -0.61
CA GLY A 270 6.93 -33.54 -0.36
C GLY A 270 6.31 -32.82 0.84
N GLN A 271 7.08 -32.05 1.61
CA GLN A 271 6.53 -31.28 2.73
C GLN A 271 5.82 -30.01 2.25
N THR A 272 4.85 -29.58 3.05
CA THR A 272 4.02 -28.42 2.78
C THR A 272 4.05 -27.38 3.89
N TRP A 273 3.69 -26.16 3.52
CA TRP A 273 3.49 -25.03 4.40
C TRP A 273 2.29 -24.24 3.94
N THR A 274 1.33 -24.05 4.82
CA THR A 274 0.20 -23.16 4.56
C THR A 274 0.46 -21.81 5.23
N ILE A 275 0.28 -20.75 4.46
CA ILE A 275 0.15 -19.39 4.99
C ILE A 275 -1.21 -18.81 4.60
N THR A 276 -1.65 -17.81 5.35
CA THR A 276 -2.84 -17.02 5.02
C THR A 276 -2.44 -15.57 4.85
N ALA A 277 -3.00 -14.91 3.84
CA ALA A 277 -2.85 -13.47 3.68
C ALA A 277 -4.22 -12.80 3.65
N GLU A 278 -4.34 -11.72 4.42
CA GLU A 278 -5.60 -11.01 4.58
C GLU A 278 -5.97 -10.25 3.29
N PRO A 279 -7.28 -10.11 2.98
CA PRO A 279 -7.71 -9.26 1.88
C PRO A 279 -7.17 -7.83 2.05
N GLY A 280 -6.63 -7.26 0.97
CA GLY A 280 -5.93 -5.97 0.99
C GLY A 280 -4.41 -6.08 1.13
N THR A 281 -3.85 -7.27 1.36
CA THR A 281 -2.39 -7.49 1.33
C THR A 281 -1.81 -7.04 -0.03
N LYS A 282 -0.73 -6.26 0.00
CA LYS A 282 0.00 -5.77 -1.18
C LYS A 282 1.48 -6.09 -1.04
N GLY A 283 2.17 -6.25 -2.17
CA GLY A 283 3.59 -6.61 -2.18
C GLY A 283 3.85 -7.98 -1.55
N GLY A 284 2.86 -8.87 -1.58
CA GLY A 284 3.01 -10.22 -1.09
C GLY A 284 4.02 -10.95 -1.96
N ARG A 285 5.02 -11.60 -1.35
CA ARG A 285 6.01 -12.43 -2.06
C ARG A 285 6.11 -13.79 -1.41
N ILE A 286 6.22 -14.83 -2.23
CA ILE A 286 6.59 -16.19 -1.82
C ILE A 286 7.75 -16.65 -2.71
N TRP A 287 8.79 -17.21 -2.11
CA TRP A 287 9.94 -17.73 -2.84
C TRP A 287 10.61 -18.91 -2.13
N ALA A 288 11.40 -19.67 -2.87
CA ALA A 288 12.26 -20.72 -2.32
C ALA A 288 13.67 -20.18 -2.07
N ARG A 289 14.29 -20.62 -0.97
CA ARG A 289 15.70 -20.38 -0.67
C ARG A 289 16.46 -21.71 -0.69
N THR A 290 17.70 -21.69 -1.18
CA THR A 290 18.51 -22.91 -1.36
C THR A 290 19.77 -22.89 -0.50
N LYS A 291 20.21 -24.09 -0.12
CA LYS A 291 21.43 -24.37 0.65
C LYS A 291 21.57 -23.46 1.89
N CYS A 292 20.51 -23.40 2.69
CA CYS A 292 20.55 -22.61 3.91
C CYS A 292 21.14 -23.38 5.08
N GLN A 293 21.76 -22.64 5.99
CA GLN A 293 22.16 -23.12 7.30
C GLN A 293 21.69 -22.10 8.33
N PHE A 294 20.90 -22.55 9.30
CA PHE A 294 20.41 -21.73 10.41
C PHE A 294 20.81 -22.37 11.74
N ASP A 295 21.12 -21.54 12.72
CA ASP A 295 21.29 -21.95 14.11
C ASP A 295 19.92 -22.20 14.79
N ALA A 296 19.96 -22.63 16.05
CA ALA A 296 18.76 -22.91 16.84
C ALA A 296 17.87 -21.67 17.09
N SER A 297 18.39 -20.46 16.87
CA SER A 297 17.63 -19.21 16.96
C SER A 297 17.02 -18.78 15.62
N GLY A 298 17.20 -19.59 14.57
CA GLY A 298 16.73 -19.28 13.22
C GLY A 298 17.58 -18.23 12.52
N LYS A 299 18.83 -18.01 12.94
CA LYS A 299 19.78 -17.07 12.31
C LYS A 299 20.85 -17.82 11.53
N GLY A 300 21.25 -17.30 10.39
CA GLY A 300 22.08 -18.05 9.47
C GLY A 300 22.24 -17.40 8.11
N LYS A 301 22.35 -18.22 7.06
CA LYS A 301 22.51 -17.75 5.69
C LYS A 301 22.02 -18.77 4.68
N CYS A 302 21.44 -18.30 3.58
CA CYS A 302 21.15 -19.07 2.37
C CYS A 302 22.10 -18.71 1.21
N GLU A 303 22.33 -19.65 0.28
CA GLU A 303 23.07 -19.37 -0.96
C GLU A 303 22.25 -18.48 -1.90
N THR A 304 20.94 -18.72 -2.01
CA THR A 304 20.00 -17.89 -2.80
C THR A 304 18.77 -17.50 -1.99
N GLY A 305 18.20 -16.32 -2.28
CA GLY A 305 16.97 -15.85 -1.66
C GLY A 305 17.08 -15.48 -0.17
N ASP A 306 18.29 -15.30 0.36
CA ASP A 306 18.50 -14.99 1.78
C ASP A 306 17.81 -13.70 2.22
N CYS A 307 17.10 -13.71 3.35
CA CYS A 307 16.32 -12.58 3.86
C CYS A 307 16.94 -12.02 5.15
N ASN A 308 18.15 -11.46 5.01
CA ASN A 308 18.97 -10.92 6.11
C ASN A 308 19.35 -11.98 7.16
N GLY A 309 19.64 -13.19 6.69
CA GLY A 309 20.10 -14.29 7.52
C GLY A 309 19.04 -14.83 8.49
N LEU A 310 17.75 -14.65 8.22
CA LEU A 310 16.66 -15.13 9.07
C LEU A 310 15.95 -16.33 8.43
N LEU A 311 15.61 -17.33 9.23
CA LEU A 311 14.70 -18.41 8.82
C LEU A 311 13.30 -17.84 8.58
N GLU A 312 12.81 -17.05 9.54
CA GLU A 312 11.51 -16.37 9.50
C GLU A 312 11.64 -14.98 8.88
N CYS A 313 11.48 -14.89 7.56
CA CYS A 313 11.71 -13.65 6.81
C CYS A 313 10.79 -12.51 7.26
N GLN A 314 11.40 -11.33 7.51
CA GLN A 314 10.70 -10.07 7.82
C GLN A 314 10.79 -9.04 6.69
N GLY A 315 11.50 -9.39 5.61
CA GLY A 315 11.71 -8.57 4.42
C GLY A 315 12.06 -9.45 3.23
N TYR A 316 12.17 -8.85 2.05
CA TYR A 316 12.40 -9.60 0.81
C TYR A 316 13.78 -10.24 0.77
N GLY A 317 13.87 -11.37 0.06
CA GLY A 317 15.11 -12.10 -0.13
C GLY A 317 16.02 -11.45 -1.17
N ALA A 318 17.33 -11.64 -1.00
CA ALA A 318 18.34 -11.22 -1.95
C ALA A 318 18.28 -12.04 -3.25
N ALA A 319 18.46 -11.36 -4.38
CA ALA A 319 18.61 -11.97 -5.69
C ALA A 319 19.79 -12.98 -5.73
N PRO A 320 19.66 -14.09 -6.48
CA PRO A 320 18.50 -14.47 -7.29
C PRO A 320 17.46 -15.25 -6.50
N ASN A 321 16.19 -14.99 -6.78
CA ASN A 321 15.05 -15.74 -6.27
C ASN A 321 13.87 -15.67 -7.24
N THR A 322 13.37 -16.84 -7.66
CA THR A 322 12.12 -16.92 -8.41
C THR A 322 10.97 -16.49 -7.50
N LEU A 323 10.16 -15.53 -7.93
CA LEU A 323 9.10 -14.97 -7.08
C LEU A 323 7.71 -15.39 -7.56
N ALA A 324 6.83 -15.74 -6.62
CA ALA A 324 5.39 -15.57 -6.76
C ALA A 324 5.00 -14.29 -6.04
N GLU A 325 4.42 -13.33 -6.77
CA GLU A 325 4.01 -12.03 -6.23
C GLU A 325 2.48 -11.92 -6.25
N TYR A 326 1.92 -11.31 -5.21
CA TYR A 326 0.48 -11.17 -5.08
C TYR A 326 0.07 -9.87 -4.38
N ALA A 327 -1.09 -9.38 -4.79
CA ALA A 327 -1.81 -8.32 -4.12
C ALA A 327 -3.30 -8.69 -4.08
N LEU A 328 -3.86 -8.90 -2.89
CA LEU A 328 -5.20 -9.47 -2.70
C LEU A 328 -6.25 -8.38 -2.54
N LYS A 329 -7.44 -8.57 -3.12
CA LYS A 329 -8.57 -7.63 -3.00
C LYS A 329 -8.18 -6.19 -3.31
N GLN A 330 -7.64 -6.03 -4.51
CA GLN A 330 -7.21 -4.76 -5.06
C GLN A 330 -8.36 -4.15 -5.88
N PHE A 331 -8.06 -3.63 -7.07
CA PHE A 331 -9.06 -3.03 -7.94
C PHE A 331 -10.17 -4.03 -8.31
N ASN A 332 -11.43 -3.58 -8.25
CA ASN A 332 -12.63 -4.37 -8.57
C ASN A 332 -12.78 -5.69 -7.80
N ASP A 333 -12.35 -5.75 -6.54
CA ASP A 333 -12.37 -6.98 -5.72
C ASP A 333 -11.68 -8.17 -6.44
N MET A 334 -10.59 -7.85 -7.14
CA MET A 334 -9.72 -8.82 -7.79
C MET A 334 -8.40 -8.90 -7.03
N ASP A 335 -7.90 -10.12 -6.92
CA ASP A 335 -6.51 -10.40 -6.58
C ASP A 335 -5.68 -10.25 -7.85
N PHE A 336 -4.53 -9.58 -7.75
CA PHE A 336 -3.53 -9.48 -8.80
C PHE A 336 -2.39 -10.41 -8.41
N ILE A 337 -2.05 -11.31 -9.32
CA ILE A 337 -1.06 -12.35 -9.11
C ILE A 337 -0.13 -12.45 -10.31
N ASP A 338 1.14 -12.71 -10.04
CA ASP A 338 2.14 -12.91 -11.06
C ASP A 338 3.31 -13.75 -10.53
N MET A 339 4.15 -14.19 -11.46
CA MET A 339 5.48 -14.67 -11.13
C MET A 339 6.50 -13.73 -11.74
N SER A 340 7.66 -13.61 -11.10
CA SER A 340 8.70 -12.68 -11.52
C SER A 340 10.10 -13.29 -11.46
N ASN A 341 10.85 -13.07 -12.54
CA ASN A 341 12.28 -13.33 -12.68
C ASN A 341 13.09 -12.01 -12.77
N ILE A 342 12.49 -10.87 -12.40
CA ILE A 342 13.18 -9.57 -12.38
C ILE A 342 14.36 -9.59 -11.41
N ASP A 343 14.14 -10.19 -10.24
CA ASP A 343 15.19 -10.40 -9.22
C ASP A 343 16.04 -11.64 -9.55
N GLY A 344 15.68 -12.42 -10.58
CA GLY A 344 16.39 -13.60 -11.04
C GLY A 344 15.61 -14.90 -10.82
N PHE A 345 16.29 -16.02 -11.05
CA PHE A 345 15.74 -17.36 -10.97
C PHE A 345 16.67 -18.27 -10.18
N ASN A 346 16.11 -19.06 -9.26
CA ASN A 346 16.86 -20.06 -8.51
C ASN A 346 16.18 -21.43 -8.52
N VAL A 347 14.85 -21.48 -8.37
CA VAL A 347 14.08 -22.72 -8.29
C VAL A 347 12.90 -22.65 -9.27
N PRO A 348 12.65 -23.70 -10.07
CA PRO A 348 11.43 -23.80 -10.87
C PRO A 348 10.18 -23.69 -10.00
N MET A 349 9.15 -23.00 -10.48
CA MET A 349 7.98 -22.71 -9.67
C MET A 349 6.68 -22.76 -10.49
N GLU A 350 5.61 -23.21 -9.85
CA GLU A 350 4.22 -23.01 -10.26
C GLU A 350 3.53 -22.13 -9.22
N PHE A 351 2.75 -21.16 -9.69
CA PHE A 351 1.82 -20.38 -8.89
C PHE A 351 0.43 -20.45 -9.55
N SER A 352 -0.50 -21.09 -8.86
CA SER A 352 -1.82 -21.40 -9.43
C SER A 352 -2.93 -21.11 -8.44
N SER A 353 -4.10 -20.71 -8.95
CA SER A 353 -5.33 -20.68 -8.16
C SER A 353 -5.89 -22.09 -7.95
N VAL A 354 -6.58 -22.29 -6.83
CA VAL A 354 -7.16 -23.58 -6.41
C VAL A 354 -8.69 -23.50 -6.29
N SER A 355 -9.27 -22.31 -6.50
CA SER A 355 -10.72 -22.08 -6.39
C SER A 355 -11.45 -22.28 -7.73
N PRO A 356 -12.68 -22.84 -7.75
CA PRO A 356 -13.44 -23.05 -9.00
C PRO A 356 -13.73 -21.78 -9.81
N SER A 357 -13.72 -20.62 -9.15
CA SER A 357 -13.96 -19.30 -9.73
C SER A 357 -12.75 -18.72 -10.47
N CYS A 358 -11.56 -19.31 -10.30
CA CYS A 358 -10.35 -18.91 -11.02
C CYS A 358 -9.51 -20.13 -11.42
N ASN A 359 -9.22 -20.27 -12.71
CA ASN A 359 -8.39 -21.36 -13.24
C ASN A 359 -7.04 -20.84 -13.76
N ARG A 360 -6.38 -19.97 -13.01
CA ARG A 360 -5.09 -19.40 -13.40
C ARG A 360 -3.96 -20.32 -12.97
N VAL A 361 -3.05 -20.60 -13.91
CA VAL A 361 -1.84 -21.40 -13.70
C VAL A 361 -0.68 -20.63 -14.33
N ILE A 362 0.32 -20.28 -13.53
CA ILE A 362 1.55 -19.62 -13.97
C ILE A 362 2.69 -20.58 -13.65
N LYS A 363 3.55 -20.89 -14.64
CA LYS A 363 4.69 -21.79 -14.43
C LYS A 363 5.95 -21.24 -15.05
N CYS A 364 7.06 -21.50 -14.39
CA CYS A 364 8.40 -21.33 -14.93
C CYS A 364 9.23 -22.56 -14.60
N THR A 365 9.31 -23.50 -15.55
CA THR A 365 9.94 -24.81 -15.39
C THR A 365 11.10 -25.05 -16.36
N ALA A 366 11.46 -24.04 -17.16
CA ALA A 366 12.58 -24.12 -18.08
C ALA A 366 13.93 -24.30 -17.35
N ASN A 367 14.93 -24.81 -18.06
CA ASN A 367 16.30 -25.00 -17.57
C ASN A 367 17.09 -23.69 -17.52
N ILE A 368 16.59 -22.69 -16.79
CA ILE A 368 17.23 -21.37 -16.69
C ILE A 368 18.62 -21.47 -16.05
N LEU A 369 18.82 -22.33 -15.05
CA LEU A 369 20.13 -22.48 -14.39
C LEU A 369 21.20 -23.06 -15.33
N GLY A 370 20.84 -24.05 -16.16
CA GLY A 370 21.76 -24.66 -17.10
C GLY A 370 22.09 -23.75 -18.29
N GLU A 371 21.18 -22.87 -18.66
CA GLU A 371 21.27 -22.00 -19.83
C GLU A 371 21.56 -20.54 -19.49
N CYS A 372 21.78 -20.23 -18.20
CA CYS A 372 21.99 -18.87 -17.73
C CYS A 372 23.17 -18.20 -18.45
N PRO A 373 22.98 -16.99 -19.02
CA PRO A 373 24.06 -16.20 -19.58
C PRO A 373 25.19 -15.99 -18.56
N ASN A 374 26.44 -16.02 -19.03
CA ASN A 374 27.61 -15.96 -18.15
C ASN A 374 27.62 -14.69 -17.28
N GLU A 375 27.09 -13.59 -17.80
CA GLU A 375 26.98 -12.29 -17.14
C GLU A 375 26.02 -12.30 -15.95
N LEU A 376 25.06 -13.22 -15.95
CA LEU A 376 24.01 -13.32 -14.93
C LEU A 376 24.21 -14.50 -13.97
N LYS A 377 25.14 -15.40 -14.30
CA LYS A 377 25.33 -16.67 -13.61
C LYS A 377 25.98 -16.47 -12.24
N VAL A 378 25.36 -17.04 -11.21
CA VAL A 378 25.87 -17.08 -9.83
C VAL A 378 25.71 -18.47 -9.22
N PRO A 379 26.40 -18.79 -8.12
CA PRO A 379 26.17 -20.06 -7.43
C PRO A 379 24.69 -20.25 -7.09
N GLY A 380 24.12 -21.37 -7.52
CA GLY A 380 22.74 -21.76 -7.22
C GLY A 380 21.65 -20.98 -7.95
N GLY A 381 21.97 -20.06 -8.86
CA GLY A 381 20.98 -19.20 -9.49
C GLY A 381 21.42 -18.47 -10.77
N CYS A 382 20.47 -17.78 -11.37
CA CYS A 382 20.67 -16.88 -12.50
C CYS A 382 20.08 -15.51 -12.12
N ASN A 383 20.90 -14.49 -11.95
CA ASN A 383 20.41 -13.16 -11.59
C ASN A 383 19.55 -12.55 -12.70
N GLY A 384 18.60 -11.71 -12.31
CA GLY A 384 18.02 -10.77 -13.24
C GLY A 384 19.03 -9.69 -13.64
N PRO A 385 18.86 -9.04 -14.80
CA PRO A 385 19.80 -8.01 -15.24
C PRO A 385 19.77 -6.75 -14.36
N CYS A 386 18.63 -6.40 -13.77
CA CYS A 386 18.55 -5.22 -12.90
C CYS A 386 19.44 -5.33 -11.64
N PRO A 387 19.38 -6.42 -10.85
CA PRO A 387 20.30 -6.63 -9.73
C PRO A 387 21.79 -6.55 -10.08
N VAL A 388 22.17 -7.00 -11.29
CA VAL A 388 23.57 -7.04 -11.75
C VAL A 388 24.04 -5.67 -12.23
N PHE A 389 23.36 -5.09 -13.21
CA PHE A 389 23.83 -3.90 -13.91
C PHE A 389 23.38 -2.59 -13.26
N LYS A 390 22.24 -2.61 -12.56
CA LYS A 390 21.67 -1.44 -11.85
C LYS A 390 21.49 -0.20 -12.73
N THR A 391 21.34 -0.39 -14.03
CA THR A 391 21.07 0.67 -15.00
C THR A 391 19.58 0.81 -15.25
N ASP A 392 19.19 1.99 -15.71
CA ASP A 392 17.79 2.28 -16.03
C ASP A 392 17.23 1.39 -17.15
N GLU A 393 18.09 0.94 -18.07
CA GLU A 393 17.75 -0.02 -19.13
C GLU A 393 17.11 -1.30 -18.59
N TYR A 394 17.60 -1.81 -17.45
CA TYR A 394 17.13 -3.06 -16.86
C TYR A 394 16.20 -2.84 -15.66
N CYS A 395 16.35 -1.73 -14.93
CA CYS A 395 15.61 -1.44 -13.70
C CYS A 395 14.41 -0.50 -13.89
N CYS A 396 14.31 0.20 -15.02
CA CYS A 396 13.16 1.04 -15.36
C CYS A 396 12.83 2.14 -14.34
N ASN A 397 13.83 2.69 -13.65
CA ASN A 397 13.63 3.69 -12.60
C ASN A 397 13.06 5.02 -13.14
N SER A 398 13.37 5.39 -14.38
CA SER A 398 12.83 6.57 -15.06
C SER A 398 11.42 6.37 -15.64
N GLY A 399 10.92 5.12 -15.64
CA GLY A 399 9.62 4.75 -16.18
C GLY A 399 9.62 4.35 -17.66
N ASN A 400 10.69 4.60 -18.41
CA ASN A 400 10.83 4.20 -19.83
C ASN A 400 11.82 3.04 -19.97
N CYS A 401 11.30 1.83 -20.21
CA CYS A 401 12.12 0.67 -20.54
C CYS A 401 11.34 -0.32 -21.40
N GLY A 402 12.04 -1.26 -22.02
CA GLY A 402 11.45 -2.29 -22.85
C GLY A 402 12.27 -3.59 -22.79
N PRO A 403 11.90 -4.60 -23.58
CA PRO A 403 12.58 -5.88 -23.56
C PRO A 403 14.02 -5.76 -24.06
N THR A 404 14.96 -6.36 -23.33
CA THR A 404 16.39 -6.43 -23.63
C THR A 404 16.79 -7.85 -24.04
N GLY A 405 18.05 -8.07 -24.45
CA GLY A 405 18.54 -9.43 -24.72
C GLY A 405 18.45 -10.34 -23.48
N PHE A 406 18.77 -9.81 -22.31
CA PHE A 406 18.68 -10.56 -21.05
C PHE A 406 17.24 -10.80 -20.59
N SER A 407 16.32 -9.83 -20.73
CA SER A 407 14.93 -10.10 -20.36
C SER A 407 14.26 -11.07 -21.33
N LYS A 408 14.56 -10.99 -22.64
CA LYS A 408 14.09 -11.98 -23.63
C LYS A 408 14.55 -13.39 -23.30
N PHE A 409 15.79 -13.58 -22.80
CA PHE A 409 16.26 -14.89 -22.34
C PHE A 409 15.30 -15.53 -21.31
N PHE A 410 14.83 -14.76 -20.32
CA PHE A 410 13.85 -15.25 -19.34
C PHE A 410 12.46 -15.40 -19.95
N LYS A 411 12.03 -14.44 -20.77
CA LYS A 411 10.67 -14.40 -21.33
C LYS A 411 10.41 -15.54 -22.32
N ASP A 412 11.38 -15.85 -23.18
CA ASP A 412 11.28 -16.94 -24.15
C ASP A 412 11.15 -18.31 -23.46
N ARG A 413 11.67 -18.43 -22.23
CA ARG A 413 11.65 -19.64 -21.41
C ARG A 413 10.44 -19.73 -20.49
N CYS A 414 9.97 -18.58 -20.01
CA CYS A 414 8.84 -18.47 -19.10
C CYS A 414 7.90 -17.34 -19.58
N PRO A 415 7.06 -17.60 -20.61
CA PRO A 415 6.29 -16.55 -21.29
C PRO A 415 5.27 -15.83 -20.41
N ASP A 416 4.74 -16.48 -19.37
CA ASP A 416 3.78 -15.90 -18.42
C ASP A 416 4.46 -15.16 -17.24
N VAL A 417 5.78 -15.04 -17.21
CA VAL A 417 6.54 -14.51 -16.06
C VAL A 417 7.14 -13.15 -16.38
N TYR A 418 7.14 -12.24 -15.40
CA TYR A 418 7.81 -10.95 -15.54
C TYR A 418 9.30 -11.17 -15.79
N SER A 419 9.78 -10.61 -16.91
CA SER A 419 11.19 -10.66 -17.29
C SER A 419 11.92 -9.32 -17.14
N TYR A 420 11.16 -8.23 -17.00
CA TYR A 420 11.62 -6.87 -16.71
C TYR A 420 10.48 -6.07 -16.03
N PRO A 421 10.77 -4.95 -15.34
CA PRO A 421 9.79 -4.25 -14.50
C PRO A 421 8.51 -3.70 -15.17
N LYS A 422 8.44 -3.64 -16.51
CA LYS A 422 7.29 -3.13 -17.26
C LYS A 422 6.65 -4.20 -18.15
N ASP A 423 6.88 -5.47 -17.86
CA ASP A 423 6.35 -6.63 -18.60
C ASP A 423 4.88 -6.95 -18.26
N ASP A 424 4.07 -5.93 -17.96
CA ASP A 424 2.73 -6.08 -17.38
C ASP A 424 1.76 -6.79 -18.33
N ALA A 425 1.80 -6.43 -19.62
CA ALA A 425 0.83 -6.85 -20.63
C ALA A 425 0.70 -8.38 -20.80
N THR A 426 1.73 -9.15 -20.41
CA THR A 426 1.78 -10.60 -20.58
C THR A 426 2.08 -11.37 -19.29
N SER A 427 2.18 -10.67 -18.15
CA SER A 427 2.68 -11.26 -16.90
C SER A 427 1.79 -10.95 -15.70
N THR A 428 0.89 -9.97 -15.79
CA THR A 428 -0.10 -9.72 -14.74
C THR A 428 -1.35 -10.55 -14.94
N PHE A 429 -1.79 -11.25 -13.91
CA PHE A 429 -3.03 -12.01 -13.94
C PHE A 429 -3.94 -11.67 -12.78
N THR A 430 -5.23 -11.95 -12.93
CA THR A 430 -6.22 -11.62 -11.92
C THR A 430 -7.15 -12.78 -11.61
N CYS A 431 -7.48 -12.94 -10.33
CA CYS A 431 -8.51 -13.86 -9.85
C CYS A 431 -9.52 -13.11 -8.97
N PRO A 432 -10.78 -13.55 -8.87
CA PRO A 432 -11.73 -12.96 -7.93
C PRO A 432 -11.22 -13.07 -6.48
N SER A 433 -11.42 -12.04 -5.67
CA SER A 433 -10.96 -12.08 -4.28
C SER A 433 -11.62 -13.16 -3.44
N GLY A 434 -10.84 -13.70 -2.51
CA GLY A 434 -11.19 -14.92 -1.78
C GLY A 434 -10.80 -16.19 -2.54
N THR A 435 -10.04 -16.07 -3.62
CA THR A 435 -9.39 -17.21 -4.27
C THR A 435 -8.26 -17.72 -3.38
N ASP A 436 -8.17 -19.03 -3.24
CA ASP A 436 -7.04 -19.72 -2.63
C ASP A 436 -6.02 -20.10 -3.70
N TYR A 437 -4.76 -20.21 -3.30
CA TYR A 437 -3.65 -20.45 -4.20
C TYR A 437 -2.75 -21.57 -3.72
N LYS A 438 -1.95 -22.09 -4.64
CA LYS A 438 -0.83 -22.97 -4.34
C LYS A 438 0.44 -22.44 -4.99
N VAL A 439 1.55 -22.62 -4.29
CA VAL A 439 2.90 -22.38 -4.81
C VAL A 439 3.65 -23.71 -4.73
N VAL A 440 4.13 -24.21 -5.86
CA VAL A 440 4.85 -25.49 -5.91
C VAL A 440 6.25 -25.23 -6.42
N PHE A 441 7.25 -25.54 -5.60
CA PHE A 441 8.65 -25.54 -6.01
C PHE A 441 8.98 -26.85 -6.71
N CYS A 442 9.62 -26.77 -7.88
CA CYS A 442 9.86 -27.88 -8.80
C CYS A 442 8.56 -28.65 -9.17
N PRO A 443 7.55 -27.96 -9.74
CA PRO A 443 6.23 -28.52 -10.02
C PRO A 443 6.22 -29.65 -11.05
#